data_AF-A0AAU8FYU2-F1
#
_entry.id   AF-A0AAU8FYU2-F1
#
_cell.length_a   1.000
_cell.length_b   1.000
_cell.length_c   1.000
_cell.angle_alpha   90.00
_cell.angle_beta   90.00
_cell.angle_gamma   90.00
#
_symmetry.space_group_name_H-M   'P 1'
#
loop_
_entity.id
_entity.type
_entity.pdbx_description
1 polymer ?
#
loop_
_entity_poly.entity_id
_entity_poly.type
_entity_poly.pdbx_seq_one_letter_code
_entity_poly.pdbx_strand_id
1 'polypeptide(L)'
;MVDETGTELTGGGYARQAATMTATGAEARLTADETFDVPAGETVAGWRAFSASTAGTNYGGGDLTAETYTGAGQYVLEADTGFDVSVPA
;
A
#
# COMPACT_ATOMS: atom_id res chain seq x y z
N MET A 1 2.99 1.82 0.51
CA MET A 1 3.11 1.26 1.87
C MET A 1 3.18 2.39 2.87
N VAL A 2 2.59 2.19 4.04
CA VAL A 2 2.62 3.12 5.18
C VAL A 2 3.15 2.42 6.43
N ASP A 3 3.68 3.21 7.36
CA ASP A 3 4.12 2.76 8.68
C ASP A 3 2.96 2.61 9.68
N GLU A 4 3.29 2.28 10.94
CA GLU A 4 2.32 2.08 12.03
C GLU A 4 1.50 3.34 12.37
N THR A 5 1.95 4.51 11.92
CA THR A 5 1.26 5.79 12.10
C THR A 5 0.42 6.20 10.89
N GLY A 6 0.45 5.39 9.83
CA GLY A 6 -0.20 5.70 8.55
C GLY A 6 0.62 6.65 7.67
N THR A 7 1.88 6.91 8.01
CA THR A 7 2.77 7.76 7.21
C THR A 7 3.33 6.97 6.05
N GLU A 8 3.29 7.53 4.84
CA GLU A 8 3.86 6.90 3.65
C GLU A 8 5.38 6.75 3.78
N LEU A 9 5.89 5.55 3.47
CA LEU A 9 7.32 5.28 3.45
C LEU A 9 8.02 6.16 2.41
N THR A 10 9.27 6.52 2.66
CA THR A 10 10.06 7.31 1.70
C THR A 10 11.52 6.87 1.69
N GLY A 11 12.27 7.27 0.65
CA GLY A 11 13.69 6.95 0.51
C GLY A 11 13.97 5.57 -0.10
N GLY A 12 15.25 5.23 -0.22
CA GLY A 12 15.68 4.01 -0.89
C GLY A 12 15.15 3.90 -2.32
N GLY A 13 14.68 2.69 -2.68
CA GLY A 13 13.97 2.43 -3.95
C GLY A 13 12.46 2.57 -3.86
N TYR A 14 11.90 2.95 -2.70
CA TYR A 14 10.45 2.97 -2.51
C TYR A 14 9.78 3.96 -3.46
N ALA A 15 8.79 3.45 -4.18
CA ALA A 15 7.86 4.23 -4.98
C ALA A 15 6.48 3.57 -4.92
N ARG A 16 5.43 4.37 -5.14
CA ARG A 16 4.08 3.84 -5.35
C ARG A 16 4.06 3.01 -6.63
N GLN A 17 3.41 1.85 -6.58
CA GLN A 17 3.16 1.02 -7.75
C GLN A 17 1.83 1.39 -8.41
N ALA A 18 1.81 1.37 -9.73
CA ALA A 18 0.59 1.53 -10.51
C ALA A 18 -0.16 0.20 -10.50
N ALA A 19 -1.25 0.13 -9.74
CA ALA A 19 -2.03 -1.08 -9.59
C ALA A 19 -3.36 -1.00 -10.36
N THR A 20 -3.87 -2.15 -10.79
CA THR A 20 -5.24 -2.27 -11.31
C THR A 20 -6.14 -2.87 -10.24
N MET A 21 -7.31 -2.27 -10.05
CA MET A 21 -8.32 -2.75 -9.12
C MET A 21 -9.64 -2.98 -9.82
N THR A 22 -10.36 -4.03 -9.42
CA THR A 22 -11.76 -4.23 -9.76
C THR A 22 -12.63 -3.79 -8.60
N ALA A 23 -13.79 -3.19 -8.90
CA ALA A 23 -14.73 -2.74 -7.89
C ALA A 23 -16.09 -3.42 -8.06
N THR A 24 -16.67 -3.88 -6.96
CA THR A 24 -18.05 -4.36 -6.89
C THR A 24 -18.77 -3.58 -5.79
N GLY A 25 -19.59 -2.60 -6.18
CA GLY A 25 -20.14 -1.64 -5.22
C GLY A 25 -19.04 -0.76 -4.64
N ALA A 26 -18.93 -0.73 -3.32
CA ALA A 26 -17.90 0.04 -2.60
C ALA A 26 -16.60 -0.77 -2.34
N GLU A 27 -16.61 -2.09 -2.55
CA GLU A 27 -15.42 -2.92 -2.37
C GLU A 27 -14.52 -2.83 -3.61
N ALA A 28 -13.27 -2.42 -3.42
CA ALA A 28 -12.22 -2.44 -4.43
C ALA A 28 -11.17 -3.49 -4.08
N ARG A 29 -10.74 -4.31 -5.04
CA ARG A 29 -9.74 -5.38 -4.85
C ARG A 29 -8.66 -5.34 -5.93
N LEU A 30 -7.43 -5.65 -5.56
CA LEU A 30 -6.31 -5.79 -6.49
C LEU A 30 -6.54 -6.96 -7.44
N THR A 31 -6.18 -6.77 -8.72
CA THR A 31 -6.27 -7.84 -9.72
C THR A 31 -5.01 -8.69 -9.86
N ALA A 32 -3.89 -8.24 -9.28
CA ALA A 32 -2.60 -8.89 -9.34
C ALA A 32 -1.77 -8.52 -8.10
N ASP A 33 -0.71 -9.29 -7.85
CA ASP A 33 0.27 -8.98 -6.81
C ASP A 33 1.03 -7.71 -7.19
N GLU A 34 1.25 -6.83 -6.21
CA GLU A 34 2.03 -5.61 -6.36
C GLU A 34 3.25 -5.66 -5.43
N THR A 35 4.44 -5.51 -5.99
CA THR A 35 5.71 -5.60 -5.24
C THR A 35 6.30 -4.22 -5.00
N PHE A 36 6.61 -3.92 -3.74
CA PHE A 36 7.15 -2.63 -3.30
C PHE A 36 8.54 -2.81 -2.71
N ASP A 37 9.51 -2.01 -3.16
CA ASP A 37 10.80 -1.88 -2.48
C ASP A 37 10.61 -1.23 -1.10
N VAL A 38 11.18 -1.83 -0.06
CA VAL A 38 11.15 -1.33 1.31
C VAL A 38 12.56 -0.93 1.74
N PRO A 39 12.79 0.34 2.13
CA PRO A 39 14.09 0.79 2.61
C PRO A 39 14.50 0.11 3.91
N ALA A 40 15.81 0.03 4.17
CA ALA A 40 16.32 -0.48 5.42
C ALA A 40 15.90 0.41 6.60
N GLY A 41 15.43 -0.20 7.69
CA GLY A 41 14.98 0.48 8.90
C GLY A 41 13.49 0.85 8.88
N GLU A 42 12.78 0.61 7.78
CA GLU A 42 11.36 0.91 7.68
C GLU A 42 10.49 -0.24 8.20
N THR A 43 9.26 0.13 8.61
CA THR A 43 8.22 -0.83 8.99
C THR A 43 7.03 -0.65 8.08
N VAL A 44 6.60 -1.73 7.44
CA VAL A 44 5.35 -1.78 6.68
C VAL A 44 4.25 -2.19 7.64
N ALA A 45 3.24 -1.36 7.86
CA ALA A 45 2.08 -1.69 8.69
C ALA A 45 0.74 -1.43 7.99
N GLY A 46 0.77 -0.95 6.75
CA GLY A 46 -0.44 -0.73 5.97
C GLY A 46 -0.15 -0.35 4.52
N TRP A 47 -1.21 -0.14 3.77
CA TRP A 47 -1.16 0.36 2.39
C TRP A 47 -2.29 1.34 2.13
N ARG A 48 -2.10 2.21 1.14
CA ARG A 48 -3.09 3.20 0.71
C ARG A 48 -3.16 3.27 -0.82
N ALA A 49 -4.37 3.34 -1.36
CA ALA A 49 -4.65 3.50 -2.77
C ALA A 49 -4.74 4.99 -3.12
N PHE A 50 -3.96 5.44 -4.09
CA PHE A 50 -3.93 6.83 -4.53
C PHE A 50 -4.34 6.96 -5.99
N SER A 51 -4.94 8.10 -6.35
CA SER A 51 -5.27 8.42 -7.74
C SER A 51 -4.06 8.70 -8.65
N ALA A 52 -2.85 8.83 -8.08
CA ALA A 52 -1.64 9.16 -8.81
C ALA A 52 -0.38 8.61 -8.10
N SER A 53 0.69 8.43 -8.87
CA SER A 53 2.00 7.96 -8.38
C SER A 53 2.72 8.98 -7.49
N THR A 54 2.36 10.26 -7.60
CA THR A 54 2.77 11.32 -6.68
C THR A 54 1.57 12.21 -6.37
N ALA A 55 1.46 12.66 -5.11
CA ALA A 55 0.28 13.39 -4.61
C ALA A 55 -1.04 12.61 -4.84
N GLY A 56 -2.06 13.24 -5.43
CA GLY A 56 -3.35 12.60 -5.70
C GLY A 56 -4.25 12.42 -4.48
N THR A 57 -5.46 11.95 -4.74
CA THR A 57 -6.46 11.65 -3.71
C THR A 57 -6.17 10.28 -3.11
N ASN A 58 -6.08 10.20 -1.79
CA ASN A 58 -6.08 8.93 -1.05
C ASN A 58 -7.53 8.42 -1.02
N TYR A 59 -7.78 7.25 -1.62
CA TYR A 59 -9.11 6.64 -1.64
C TYR A 59 -9.37 5.74 -0.42
N GLY A 60 -8.34 5.39 0.34
CA GLY A 60 -8.43 4.41 1.40
C GLY A 60 -7.31 3.38 1.33
N GLY A 61 -7.47 2.28 2.05
CA GLY A 61 -6.56 1.14 2.02
C GLY A 61 -6.80 0.24 3.23
N GLY A 62 -5.82 -0.59 3.57
CA GLY A 62 -5.94 -1.52 4.69
C GLY A 62 -4.72 -1.50 5.59
N ASP A 63 -4.96 -1.78 6.87
CA ASP A 63 -3.90 -2.09 7.83
C ASP A 63 -3.40 -3.51 7.58
N LEU A 64 -2.12 -3.72 7.83
CA LEU A 64 -1.41 -4.98 7.67
C LEU A 64 -0.83 -5.40 9.02
N THR A 65 -0.43 -6.67 9.14
CA THR A 65 0.45 -7.05 10.25
C THR A 65 1.79 -6.36 10.05
N ALA A 66 2.27 -5.64 11.06
CA ALA A 66 3.50 -4.88 10.96
C ALA A 66 4.70 -5.79 10.68
N GLU A 67 5.48 -5.43 9.65
CA GLU A 67 6.71 -6.10 9.27
C GLU A 67 7.86 -5.10 9.19
N THR A 68 8.88 -5.31 10.02
CA THR A 68 10.07 -4.44 10.08
C THR A 68 11.19 -5.01 9.24
N TYR A 69 11.75 -4.17 8.37
CA TYR A 69 12.82 -4.51 7.45
C TYR A 69 14.15 -3.96 7.98
N THR A 70 14.94 -4.77 8.69
CA THR A 70 16.24 -4.32 9.23
C THR A 70 17.27 -4.01 8.13
N GLY A 71 17.11 -4.60 6.95
CA GLY A 71 17.84 -4.28 5.72
C GLY A 71 16.84 -3.97 4.60
N ALA A 72 17.32 -3.42 3.48
CA ALA A 72 16.43 -3.17 2.33
C ALA A 72 15.83 -4.49 1.83
N GLY A 73 14.54 -4.48 1.49
CA GLY A 73 13.80 -5.67 1.09
C GLY A 73 12.63 -5.32 0.18
N GLN A 74 11.71 -6.27 0.02
CA GLN A 74 10.50 -6.07 -0.75
C GLN A 74 9.29 -6.57 0.05
N TYR A 75 8.17 -5.88 -0.10
CA TYR A 75 6.86 -6.31 0.38
C TYR A 75 5.97 -6.63 -0.82
N VAL A 76 5.29 -7.78 -0.80
CA VAL A 76 4.32 -8.16 -1.84
C VAL A 76 2.92 -7.97 -1.27
N LEU A 77 2.16 -7.06 -1.88
CA LEU A 77 0.73 -6.92 -1.61
C LEU A 77 -0.01 -7.86 -2.56
N GLU A 78 -0.59 -8.92 -2.02
CA GLU A 78 -1.18 -10.00 -2.80
C GLU A 78 -2.45 -9.55 -3.55
N ALA A 79 -2.71 -10.18 -4.69
CA ALA A 79 -3.97 -10.08 -5.42
C ALA A 79 -5.17 -10.36 -4.49
N ASP A 80 -6.35 -9.84 -4.86
CA ASP A 80 -7.59 -9.87 -4.07
C ASP A 80 -7.56 -9.09 -2.73
N THR A 81 -6.40 -8.57 -2.31
CA THR A 81 -6.32 -7.57 -1.24
C THR A 81 -7.14 -6.35 -1.62
N GLY A 82 -7.98 -5.86 -0.70
CA GLY A 82 -8.94 -4.83 -1.00
C GLY A 82 -9.36 -4.01 0.21
N PHE A 83 -10.21 -3.02 -0.05
CA PHE A 83 -10.77 -2.12 0.95
C PHE A 83 -12.15 -1.64 0.51
N ASP A 84 -12.94 -1.15 1.46
CA ASP A 84 -14.21 -0.47 1.19
C ASP A 84 -13.93 1.03 1.01
N VAL A 85 -14.16 1.57 -0.19
CA VAL A 85 -13.89 2.98 -0.52
C VAL A 85 -14.81 3.96 0.22
N SER A 86 -15.90 3.48 0.80
CA SER A 86 -16.84 4.29 1.58
C SER A 86 -16.42 4.44 3.05
N VAL A 87 -15.46 3.62 3.50
CA VAL A 87 -14.89 3.70 4.84
C VAL A 87 -13.58 4.50 4.76
N PRO A 88 -13.46 5.63 5.48
CA PRO A 88 -12.23 6.40 5.47
C PRO A 88 -11.07 5.59 6.07
N ALA A 89 -9.88 5.83 5.50
CA ALA A 89 -8.59 5.28 5.90
C ALA A 89 -8.15 5.72 7.30
#